data_AF-K2BU43-F1
#
_entry.id   AF-K2BU43-F1
#
_cell.length_a   1.000
_cell.length_b   1.000
_cell.length_c   1.000
_cell.angle_alpha   90.00
_cell.angle_beta   90.00
_cell.angle_gamma   90.00
#
_symmetry.space_group_name_H-M   'P 1'
#
loop_
_entity.id
_entity.type
_entity.pdbx_description
1 polymer ?
#
loop_
_entity_poly.entity_id
_entity_poly.type
_entity_poly.pdbx_seq_one_letter_code
_entity_poly.pdbx_strand_id
1 'polypeptide(L)' 'MTGAIRRYLNYFMALAVLLFLLIGYQTASDIMIPVRALTDGMHQVGLQNYFYRIGLDRSDELGQLCASYDRFAKGLAEK' A
#
# COMPACT_ATOMS: atom_id res chain seq x y z
N MET A 1 -46.53 -2.97 -9.07
CA MET A 1 -45.34 -3.52 -9.76
C MET A 1 -44.07 -2.66 -9.64
N THR A 2 -44.16 -1.33 -9.56
CA THR A 2 -42.98 -0.42 -9.50
C THR A 2 -42.20 -0.43 -8.17
N GLY A 3 -42.87 -0.68 -7.03
CA GLY A 3 -42.22 -0.66 -5.71
C GLY A 3 -41.19 -1.76 -5.46
N ALA A 4 -41.44 -2.98 -5.97
CA ALA A 4 -40.51 -4.10 -5.85
C ALA A 4 -39.23 -3.87 -6.68
N ILE A 5 -39.39 -3.39 -7.91
CA ILE A 5 -38.27 -3.03 -8.80
C ILE A 5 -37.41 -1.94 -8.16
N ARG A 6 -38.03 -0.90 -7.59
CA ARG A 6 -37.31 0.17 -6.88
C ARG A 6 -36.49 -0.34 -5.69
N ARG A 7 -37.01 -1.32 -4.95
CA ARG A 7 -36.26 -1.99 -3.84
C ARG A 7 -35.06 -2.75 -4.36
N TYR A 8 -35.20 -3.54 -5.43
CA TYR A 8 -34.07 -4.25 -6.04
C TYR A 8 -32.99 -3.29 -6.54
N LEU A 9 -33.37 -2.20 -7.20
CA LEU A 9 -32.43 -1.18 -7.65
C LEU A 9 -31.67 -0.52 -6.49
N ASN A 10 -32.35 -0.24 -5.37
CA ASN A 10 -31.70 0.31 -4.18
C ASN A 10 -30.69 -0.67 -3.56
N TYR A 11 -31.03 -1.95 -3.45
CA TYR A 11 -30.09 -2.96 -2.96
C TYR A 11 -28.88 -3.12 -3.89
N PHE A 12 -29.11 -3.09 -5.20
CA PHE A 12 -28.04 -3.14 -6.19
C PHE A 12 -27.10 -1.92 -6.07
N MET A 13 -27.65 -0.72 -5.92
CA MET A 13 -26.86 0.50 -5.70
C MET A 13 -26.07 0.44 -4.39
N ALA A 14 -26.70 0.01 -3.30
CA ALA A 14 -26.02 -0.15 -2.01
C ALA A 14 -24.87 -1.17 -2.10
N LEU A 15 -25.09 -2.29 -2.80
CA LEU A 15 -24.06 -3.30 -3.04
C LEU A 15 -22.91 -2.74 -3.89
N ALA A 16 -23.21 -1.99 -4.95
CA ALA A 16 -22.20 -1.36 -5.79
C ALA A 16 -21.34 -0.38 -4.97
N VAL A 17 -21.96 0.48 -4.17
CA VAL A 17 -21.24 1.41 -3.27
C VAL A 17 -20.37 0.64 -2.27
N LEU A 18 -20.91 -0.42 -1.66
CA LEU A 18 -20.15 -1.26 -0.73
C LEU A 18 -18.91 -1.87 -1.40
N LEU A 19 -19.06 -2.42 -2.62
CA LEU A 19 -17.94 -2.97 -3.38
C LEU A 19 -16.89 -1.91 -3.73
N PHE A 20 -17.31 -0.71 -4.14
CA PHE A 20 -16.40 0.40 -4.39
C PHE A 20 -15.60 0.80 -3.15
N LEU A 21 -16.26 0.87 -1.98
CA LEU A 21 -15.58 1.16 -0.72
C LEU A 21 -14.58 0.07 -0.33
N LEU A 22 -14.95 -1.21 -0.50
CA LEU A 22 -14.06 -2.33 -0.20
C LEU A 22 -12.82 -2.32 -1.10
N ILE A 23 -12.99 -2.14 -2.40
CA ILE A 23 -11.86 -2.07 -3.35
C ILE A 23 -10.98 -0.87 -3.02
N GLY A 24 -11.58 0.32 -2.84
CA GLY A 24 -10.83 1.53 -2.50
C GLY A 24 -10.02 1.37 -1.22
N TYR A 25 -10.60 0.75 -0.18
CA TYR A 25 -9.90 0.48 1.07
C TYR A 25 -8.75 -0.52 0.89
N GLN A 26 -8.99 -1.61 0.16
CA GLN A 26 -7.98 -2.63 -0.14
C GLN A 26 -6.80 -2.01 -0.89
N THR A 27 -7.07 -1.27 -1.97
CA THR A 27 -6.04 -0.60 -2.78
C THR A 27 -5.26 0.44 -1.97
N ALA A 28 -5.96 1.24 -1.15
CA ALA A 28 -5.31 2.21 -0.29
C ALA A 28 -4.37 1.54 0.72
N SER A 29 -4.80 0.44 1.34
CA SER A 29 -3.96 -0.34 2.26
C SER A 29 -2.74 -0.92 1.55
N ASP A 30 -2.94 -1.55 0.39
CA ASP A 30 -1.88 -2.19 -0.39
C ASP A 30 -0.79 -1.21 -0.81
N ILE A 31 -1.12 0.06 -1.06
CA ILE A 31 -0.13 1.09 -1.41
C ILE A 31 0.45 1.75 -0.15
N MET A 32 -0.38 2.02 0.86
CA MET A 32 0.05 2.76 2.05
C MET A 32 1.06 1.97 2.89
N ILE A 33 0.93 0.64 2.96
CA ILE A 33 1.86 -0.23 3.71
C ILE A 33 3.32 -0.06 3.24
N PRO A 34 3.67 -0.29 1.95
CA PRO A 34 5.05 -0.13 1.48
C PRO A 34 5.54 1.31 1.53
N VAL A 35 4.67 2.30 1.27
CA VAL A 35 5.05 3.72 1.33
C VAL A 35 5.43 4.14 2.76
N ARG A 36 4.70 3.64 3.77
CA ARG A 36 5.08 3.88 5.17
C ARG A 36 6.38 3.19 5.53
N ALA A 37 6.57 1.93 5.14
CA ALA A 37 7.82 1.23 5.38
C ALA A 37 9.04 1.93 4.76
N LEU A 38 8.89 2.49 3.55
CA LEU A 38 9.89 3.35 2.90
C LEU A 38 10.16 4.63 3.68
N THR A 39 9.11 5.30 4.16
CA THR A 39 9.23 6.53 4.96
C THR A 39 9.98 6.26 6.26
N ASP A 40 9.62 5.19 6.96
CA ASP A 40 10.26 4.76 8.20
C ASP A 40 11.73 4.36 7.94
N GLY A 41 11.99 3.64 6.85
CA GLY A 41 13.35 3.32 6.42
C GLY A 41 14.20 4.56 6.15
N MET A 42 13.67 5.56 5.46
CA MET A 42 14.38 6.81 5.22
C MET A 42 14.64 7.58 6.52
N HIS A 43 13.72 7.52 7.48
CA HIS A 43 13.95 8.09 8.81
C HIS A 43 15.11 7.39 9.54
N GLN A 44 15.20 6.06 9.45
CA GLN A 44 16.33 5.30 10.02
C GLN A 44 17.67 5.68 9.39
N VAL A 45 17.71 5.89 8.06
CA VAL A 45 18.91 6.39 7.37
C VAL A 45 19.31 7.78 7.89
N GLY A 46 18.35 8.67 8.13
CA GLY A 46 18.61 9.98 8.75
C GLY A 46 19.20 9.89 10.16
N LEU A 47 18.87 8.84 10.90
CA LEU A 47 19.45 8.51 12.21
C LEU A 47 20.79 7.74 12.12
N GLN A 48 21.40 7.69 10.93
CA GLN A 48 22.64 6.94 10.64
C GLN A 48 22.51 5.42 10.81
N ASN A 49 21.28 4.89 10.90
CA ASN A 49 21.02 3.47 10.98
C ASN A 49 20.85 2.86 9.57
N TYR A 50 21.98 2.62 8.90
CA TYR A 50 22.01 2.10 7.53
C TYR A 50 21.79 0.57 7.43
N PHE A 51 21.67 -0.12 8.56
CA PHE A 51 21.41 -1.57 8.61
C PHE A 51 19.93 -1.91 8.58
N TYR A 52 19.05 -0.92 8.74
CA TYR A 52 17.63 -1.13 8.56
C TYR A 52 17.33 -1.58 7.12
N ARG A 53 16.53 -2.63 7.00
CA ARG A 53 16.10 -3.20 5.72
C ARG A 53 14.59 -3.29 5.74
N ILE A 54 13.95 -2.87 4.66
CA ILE A 54 12.50 -2.96 4.54
C ILE A 54 12.08 -4.42 4.33
N GLY A 55 12.86 -5.19 3.57
CA GLY A 55 12.67 -6.64 3.46
C GLY A 55 11.30 -7.06 2.91
N LEU A 56 10.68 -6.19 2.11
CA LEU A 56 9.36 -6.42 1.53
C LEU A 56 9.48 -7.33 0.31
N ASP A 57 9.01 -8.57 0.43
CA ASP A 57 8.93 -9.53 -0.68
C ASP A 57 7.68 -9.23 -1.53
N ARG A 58 7.84 -8.28 -2.45
CA ARG A 58 6.78 -7.83 -3.36
C ARG A 58 7.36 -7.66 -4.76
N SER A 59 6.64 -8.15 -5.77
CA SER A 59 7.13 -8.22 -7.16
C SER A 59 6.67 -7.08 -8.06
N ASP A 60 6.03 -6.05 -7.50
CA ASP A 60 5.57 -4.88 -8.24
C ASP A 60 6.55 -3.70 -8.13
N GLU A 61 6.16 -2.54 -8.66
CA GLU A 61 6.98 -1.33 -8.68
C GLU A 61 7.35 -0.84 -7.27
N LEU A 62 6.46 -1.03 -6.28
CA LEU A 62 6.72 -0.66 -4.89
C LEU A 62 7.70 -1.62 -4.22
N GLY A 63 7.62 -2.91 -4.55
CA GLY A 63 8.63 -3.88 -4.16
C GLY A 63 10.01 -3.57 -4.74
N GLN A 64 10.08 -3.23 -6.04
CA GLN A 64 11.33 -2.79 -6.68
C GLN A 64 11.90 -1.51 -6.05
N LEU A 65 11.03 -0.59 -5.64
CA LEU A 65 11.44 0.62 -4.93
C LEU A 65 12.03 0.30 -3.55
N CYS A 66 11.40 -0.59 -2.78
CA CYS A 66 11.91 -1.06 -1.49
C CYS A 66 13.27 -1.76 -1.64
N ALA A 67 13.42 -2.63 -2.64
CA ALA A 67 14.71 -3.28 -2.93
C ALA A 67 15.79 -2.27 -3.35
N SER A 68 15.41 -1.17 -4.00
CA SER A 68 16.34 -0.10 -4.35
C SER A 68 16.75 0.72 -3.13
N TYR A 69 15.84 0.98 -2.19
CA TYR A 69 16.18 1.55 -0.88
C TYR A 69 17.17 0.66 -0.12
N ASP A 70 16.94 -0.67 -0.06
CA ASP A 70 17.82 -1.59 0.68
C ASP A 70 19.26 -1.58 0.12
N ARG A 71 19.40 -1.52 -1.21
CA ARG A 71 20.70 -1.36 -1.88
C ARG A 71 21.35 -0.01 -1.58
N PHE A 72 20.57 1.07 -1.57
CA PHE A 72 21.05 2.41 -1.22
C PHE A 72 21.58 2.46 0.22
N ALA A 73 20.78 1.98 1.19
CA ALA A 73 21.17 1.94 2.58
C ALA A 73 22.41 1.04 2.80
N LYS A 74 22.52 -0.09 2.07
CA LYS A 74 23.74 -0.90 2.07
C LYS A 74 24.97 -0.12 1.59
N GLY A 75 24.85 0.62 0.49
CA GLY A 75 25.96 1.42 -0.04
C GLY A 75 26.40 2.55 0.90
N LEU A 76 25.51 3.05 1.76
CA LEU A 76 25.86 4.00 2.82
C LEU A 76 26.58 3.31 4.00
N ALA A 77 26.21 2.08 4.35
CA ALA A 77 26.86 1.33 5.43
C ALA A 77 28.31 0.91 5.08
N GLU A 78 28.64 0.82 3.79
CA GLU A 78 29.96 0.42 3.29
C GLU A 78 30.94 1.60 3.13
N LYS A 79 30.49 2.84 3.34
CA LYS A 79 31.32 4.06 3.29
C LYS A 79 31.65 4.57 4.68
#